data_AF-A0A8B6XPF1-F1
#
_entry.id   AF-A0A8B6XPF1-F1
#
_cell.length_a   1.000
_cell.length_b   1.000
_cell.length_c   1.000
_cell.angle_alpha   90.00
_cell.angle_beta   90.00
_cell.angle_gamma   90.00
#
_symmetry.space_group_name_H-M   'P 1'
#
loop_
_entity.id
_entity.type
_entity.pdbx_description
1 polymer ?
#
loop_
_entity_poly.entity_id
_entity_poly.type
_entity_poly.pdbx_seq_one_letter_code
_entity_poly.pdbx_strand_id
1 'polypeptide(L)' 'MSATENFEIPKIKFDARFPNTNQTKNCYQNFLDYHRCIKAKGEDFEPCQAFSKIYHGLCPNAWIEKWEDQLANNSFPGKI' A
#
# COMPACT_ATOMS: atom_id res chain seq x y z
N MET A 1 35.10 -2.74 -3.34
CA MET A 1 34.31 -2.10 -2.27
C MET A 1 32.90 -1.90 -2.81
N SER A 2 31.95 -2.76 -2.47
CA SER A 2 30.67 -2.29 -1.96
C SER A 2 29.94 -3.49 -1.37
N ALA A 3 29.26 -3.22 -0.27
CA ALA A 3 28.81 -4.17 0.72
C ALA A 3 27.80 -5.18 0.15
N THR A 4 27.85 -6.40 0.68
CA THR A 4 26.63 -7.20 0.85
C THR A 4 25.70 -6.39 1.77
N GLU A 5 24.92 -5.48 1.21
CA GLU A 5 23.82 -4.87 1.95
C GLU A 5 22.84 -5.99 2.31
N ASN A 6 22.62 -6.18 3.60
CA ASN A 6 21.60 -7.08 4.10
C ASN A 6 20.24 -6.54 3.63
N PHE A 7 19.71 -7.11 2.55
CA PHE A 7 18.39 -6.80 2.02
C PHE A 7 17.35 -7.32 3.02
N GLU A 8 16.99 -6.51 4.00
CA GLU A 8 15.98 -6.86 4.99
C GLU A 8 14.60 -6.72 4.33
N ILE A 9 14.04 -7.86 3.91
CA ILE A 9 12.69 -7.89 3.33
C ILE A 9 11.71 -7.42 4.41
N PRO A 10 11.02 -6.28 4.23
CA PRO A 10 10.10 -5.78 5.24
C PRO A 10 8.97 -6.79 5.45
N LYS A 11 8.95 -7.41 6.63
CA LYS A 11 7.93 -8.39 7.00
C LYS A 11 6.64 -7.67 7.36
N ILE A 12 5.61 -7.88 6.56
CA ILE A 12 4.26 -7.41 6.85
C ILE A 12 3.70 -8.25 8.00
N LYS A 13 3.09 -7.58 8.99
CA LYS A 13 2.47 -8.25 10.13
C LYS A 13 1.14 -8.87 9.72
N PHE A 14 0.76 -9.94 10.41
CA PHE A 14 -0.56 -10.55 10.25
C PHE A 14 -1.67 -9.56 10.64
N ASP A 15 -2.63 -9.34 9.73
CA ASP A 15 -3.83 -8.52 10.00
C ASP A 15 -5.02 -9.44 10.26
N ALA A 16 -5.53 -9.41 11.50
CA ALA A 16 -6.66 -10.24 11.93
C ALA A 16 -7.98 -9.92 11.19
N ARG A 17 -8.09 -8.76 10.51
CA ARG A 17 -9.24 -8.42 9.65
C ARG A 17 -9.29 -9.26 8.37
N PHE A 18 -8.14 -9.79 7.95
CA PHE A 18 -7.97 -10.57 6.73
C PHE A 18 -7.30 -11.93 7.04
N PRO A 19 -7.97 -12.84 7.78
CA PRO A 19 -7.34 -14.07 8.29
C PRO A 19 -7.20 -15.17 7.23
N ASN A 20 -7.90 -15.05 6.10
CA ASN A 20 -7.96 -16.09 5.07
C ASN A 20 -6.81 -15.94 4.06
N THR A 21 -6.53 -17.01 3.29
CA THR A 21 -5.48 -16.99 2.25
C THR A 21 -5.70 -15.92 1.17
N ASN A 22 -6.94 -15.55 0.87
CA ASN A 22 -7.22 -14.49 -0.11
C ASN A 22 -6.96 -13.09 0.47
N GLN A 23 -5.79 -12.53 0.18
CA GLN A 23 -5.33 -11.22 0.66
C GLN A 23 -5.69 -10.05 -0.27
N THR A 24 -6.51 -10.27 -1.31
CA THR A 24 -6.92 -9.22 -2.27
C THR A 24 -7.52 -8.00 -1.57
N LYS A 25 -8.41 -8.23 -0.58
CA LYS A 25 -9.03 -7.15 0.19
C LYS A 25 -8.04 -6.44 1.12
N ASN A 26 -7.05 -7.15 1.65
CA ASN A 26 -6.00 -6.56 2.48
C ASN A 26 -5.16 -5.57 1.67
N CYS A 27 -4.68 -6.01 0.50
CA CYS A 27 -3.99 -5.16 -0.47
C CYS A 27 -4.81 -3.92 -0.83
N TYR A 28 -6.05 -4.11 -1.31
CA TYR A 28 -6.89 -3.00 -1.76
C TYR A 28 -7.24 -2.01 -0.63
N GLN A 29 -7.51 -2.51 0.59
CA GLN A 29 -7.85 -1.64 1.72
C GLN A 29 -6.66 -0.77 2.14
N ASN A 30 -5.45 -1.32 2.21
CA ASN A 30 -4.26 -0.54 2.58
C ASN A 30 -3.91 0.50 1.50
N PHE A 31 -4.11 0.20 0.21
CA PHE A 31 -3.97 1.18 -0.86
C PHE A 31 -4.93 2.37 -0.66
N LEU A 32 -6.22 2.10 -0.41
CA LEU A 32 -7.20 3.15 -0.13
C LEU A 32 -6.86 3.96 1.12
N ASP A 33 -6.46 3.27 2.21
CA ASP A 33 -6.16 3.90 3.49
C ASP A 33 -4.96 4.84 3.38
N TYR A 34 -3.93 4.47 2.60
CA TYR A 34 -2.80 5.36 2.30
C TYR A 34 -3.25 6.66 1.64
N HIS A 35 -3.98 6.58 0.52
CA HIS A 35 -4.40 7.78 -0.20
C HIS A 35 -5.41 8.62 0.57
N ARG A 36 -6.31 8.00 1.35
CA ARG A 36 -7.21 8.73 2.27
C ARG A 36 -6.44 9.45 3.36
N CYS A 37 -5.42 8.80 3.91
CA CYS A 37 -4.57 9.35 4.95
C CYS A 37 -3.81 10.58 4.43
N ILE A 38 -3.17 10.47 3.26
CA ILE A 38 -2.48 11.60 2.62
C ILE A 38 -3.45 12.74 2.32
N LYS A 39 -4.63 12.45 1.78
CA LYS A 39 -5.64 13.47 1.48
C LYS A 39 -6.14 14.20 2.74
N ALA A 40 -6.24 13.51 3.87
CA ALA A 40 -6.76 14.08 5.11
C ALA A 40 -5.69 14.75 5.99
N LYS A 41 -4.44 14.27 5.95
CA LYS A 41 -3.36 14.68 6.88
C LYS A 41 -2.14 15.29 6.20
N GLY A 42 -1.99 15.14 4.88
CA GLY A 42 -0.80 15.52 4.12
C GLY A 42 0.21 14.38 4.02
N GLU A 43 1.18 14.56 3.12
CA GLU A 43 2.23 13.58 2.82
C GLU A 43 3.23 13.40 3.97
N ASP A 44 3.41 14.44 4.81
CA ASP A 44 4.36 14.45 5.93
C ASP A 44 3.90 13.64 7.14
N PHE A 45 2.68 13.09 7.12
CA PHE A 45 2.17 12.30 8.24
C PHE A 45 2.76 10.89 8.22
N GLU A 46 3.84 10.70 8.99
CA GLU A 46 4.57 9.44 9.17
C GLU A 46 3.68 8.18 9.27
N PRO A 47 2.55 8.17 10.03
CA PRO A 47 1.69 7.00 10.08
C PRO A 47 1.06 6.59 8.74
N CYS A 48 0.88 7.51 7.78
CA CYS A 48 0.43 7.15 6.44
C CYS A 48 1.45 6.23 5.73
N GLN A 49 2.75 6.43 5.96
CA GLN A 49 3.80 5.63 5.32
C GLN A 49 3.73 4.15 5.72
N ALA A 50 3.15 3.82 6.88
CA ALA A 50 2.92 2.44 7.28
C ALA A 50 1.99 1.71 6.29
N PHE A 51 0.94 2.37 5.82
CA PHE A 51 0.03 1.81 4.82
C PHE A 51 0.73 1.61 3.47
N SER A 52 1.61 2.55 3.08
CA SER A 52 2.45 2.40 1.88
C SER A 52 3.31 1.16 1.92
N LYS A 53 4.05 0.96 3.02
CA LYS A 53 4.88 -0.24 3.21
C LYS A 53 4.06 -1.54 3.13
N ILE A 54 2.84 -1.54 3.67
CA ILE A 54 1.96 -2.71 3.67
C ILE A 54 1.44 -3.01 2.27
N TYR A 55 0.87 -2.05 1.55
CA TYR A 55 0.30 -2.35 0.23
C TYR A 55 1.40 -2.64 -0.81
N HIS A 56 2.58 -2.02 -0.74
CA HIS A 56 3.71 -2.37 -1.62
C HIS A 56 4.22 -3.80 -1.40
N GLY A 57 4.12 -4.33 -0.17
CA GLY A 57 4.53 -5.71 0.10
C GLY A 57 3.43 -6.75 -0.15
N LEU A 58 2.15 -6.36 -0.18
CA LEU A 58 1.01 -7.27 -0.38
C LEU A 58 0.48 -7.28 -1.82
N CYS A 59 0.46 -6.13 -2.47
CA CYS A 59 -0.17 -5.97 -3.78
C CYS A 59 0.79 -6.34 -4.91
N PRO A 60 0.30 -6.98 -5.99
CA PRO A 60 1.05 -7.06 -7.22
C PRO A 60 1.33 -5.65 -7.77
N ASN A 61 2.57 -5.38 -8.20
CA ASN A 61 2.95 -4.05 -8.74
C ASN A 61 2.03 -3.60 -9.90
N ALA A 62 1.65 -4.52 -10.79
CA ALA A 62 0.74 -4.23 -11.89
C ALA A 62 -0.65 -3.72 -11.44
N TRP A 63 -1.09 -4.05 -10.23
CA TRP A 63 -2.34 -3.50 -9.68
C TRP A 63 -2.13 -2.08 -9.15
N ILE A 64 -1.01 -1.84 -8.46
CA ILE A 64 -0.65 -0.52 -7.93
C ILE A 64 -0.54 0.46 -9.09
N GLU A 65 0.28 0.16 -10.10
CA GLU A 65 0.49 1.00 -11.28
C GLU A 65 -0.85 1.33 -11.96
N LYS A 66 -1.70 0.33 -12.17
CA LYS A 66 -3.02 0.53 -12.77
C LYS A 66 -3.92 1.44 -11.93
N TRP A 67 -3.91 1.30 -10.61
CA TRP A 67 -4.74 2.15 -9.74
C TRP A 67 -4.19 3.56 -9.64
N GLU A 68 -2.87 3.74 -9.62
CA GLU A 68 -2.22 5.05 -9.68
C GLU A 68 -2.53 5.78 -10.99
N ASP A 69 -2.46 5.09 -12.13
CA ASP A 69 -2.89 5.63 -13.43
C ASP A 69 -4.35 6.04 -13.41
N GLN A 70 -5.23 5.23 -12.80
CA GLN A 70 -6.64 5.57 -12.65
C GLN A 70 -6.84 6.81 -11.78
N LEU A 71 -6.03 7.01 -10.74
CA LEU A 71 -6.07 8.19 -9.89
C LEU A 71 -5.60 9.44 -10.63
N ALA A 72 -4.48 9.35 -11.36
CA ALA A 72 -3.99 10.45 -12.20
C ALA A 72 -5.03 10.86 -13.26
N ASN A 73 -5.76 9.89 -13.80
CA ASN A 73 -6.82 10.11 -14.80
C ASN A 73 -8.20 10.43 -14.19
N ASN A 74 -8.33 10.60 -12.87
CA ASN A 74 -9.60 10.81 -12.16
C ASN A 74 -10.70 9.77 -12.49
N SER A 75 -10.29 8.53 -12.82
CA SER A 75 -11.18 7.44 -13.24
C SER A 75 -11.25 6.28 -12.23
N PHE A 76 -10.61 6.45 -11.07
CA PHE A 76 -10.58 5.43 -10.03
C PHE A 76 -11.96 5.22 -9.40
N PRO A 77 -12.49 3.98 -9.33
CA PRO A 77 -13.85 3.72 -8.86
C PRO A 77 -13.99 3.73 -7.33
N GLY A 78 -12.89 3.67 -6.59
CA GLY A 78 -12.91 3.67 -5.12
C GLY A 78 -13.01 5.07 -4.53
N LYS A 79 -13.67 5.18 -3.36
CA LYS A 79 -13.78 6.44 -2.63
C LYS A 79 -12.49 6.74 -1.85
N ILE A 80 -11.79 7.80 -2.26
CA ILE A 80 -10.57 8.34 -1.64
C ILE A 80 -10.84 9.73 -1.08
#